data_AF-A0A7V5XHH0-F1
#
_entry.id   AF-A0A7V5XHH0-F1
#
_cell.length_a   1.000
_cell.length_b   1.000
_cell.length_c   1.000
_cell.angle_alpha   90.00
_cell.angle_beta   90.00
_cell.angle_gamma   90.00
#
_symmetry.space_group_name_H-M   'P 1'
#
loop_
_entity.id
_entity.type
_entity.pdbx_description
1 polymer ?
#
loop_
_entity_poly.entity_id
_entity_poly.type
_entity_poly.pdbx_seq_one_letter_code
_entity_poly.pdbx_strand_id
1 'polypeptide(L)'
;MVDLPQKLLLYPQSFLSPEKAIKVLPLVFKMVLLKLSKTEELVESIYKDLPVSWKEKITFLELKKEIKVDWNQLSKEVEIIEEWGLNFRTPETLKYFSQFKETLEDSLESIYPSFNKKEEEEKIKEEFEIKRALILLCLAEKLDFRLYEVEKSLKEMESKYNQIFEEKIIGEDETFERILDVKEPLASYLFEEELPNLDLRIFAWKIIGKHLDWEPLYPLSNLLITEKKLLENWKEKFAFEKETSLNGEIEFYKFKAPLSEILEIPENNFLKASPETGVLFLSF
;
A
#
# COMPACT_ATOMS: atom_id res chain seq x y z
N MET A 1 3.04 -31.64 8.25
CA MET A 1 2.23 -30.62 7.54
C MET A 1 2.61 -29.31 8.16
N VAL A 2 3.09 -28.34 7.36
CA VAL A 2 3.47 -27.02 7.88
C VAL A 2 2.18 -26.25 8.10
N ASP A 3 1.95 -25.77 9.32
CA ASP A 3 0.81 -24.91 9.65
C ASP A 3 1.04 -23.54 9.01
N LEU A 4 0.61 -23.40 7.76
CA LEU A 4 0.58 -22.11 7.08
C LEU A 4 -0.25 -21.11 7.92
N PRO A 5 0.17 -19.84 8.01
CA PRO A 5 -0.48 -18.87 8.86
C PRO A 5 -1.94 -18.65 8.47
N GLN A 6 -2.84 -18.73 9.46
CA GLN A 6 -4.29 -18.63 9.23
C GLN A 6 -4.71 -17.22 8.76
N LYS A 7 -4.11 -16.18 9.33
CA LYS A 7 -4.39 -14.78 8.97
C LYS A 7 -3.07 -14.03 8.75
N LEU A 8 -2.97 -13.27 7.67
CA LEU A 8 -1.85 -12.37 7.38
C LEU A 8 -2.35 -10.94 7.19
N LEU A 9 -1.74 -9.97 7.87
CA LEU A 9 -1.96 -8.55 7.57
C LEU A 9 -1.00 -8.07 6.47
N LEU A 10 -1.55 -7.55 5.38
CA LEU A 10 -0.75 -6.87 4.37
C LEU A 10 -0.22 -5.55 4.95
N TYR A 11 1.10 -5.37 4.91
CA TYR A 11 1.77 -4.22 5.49
C TYR A 11 2.97 -3.78 4.65
N PRO A 12 3.25 -2.46 4.50
CA PRO A 12 2.44 -1.31 4.92
C PRO A 12 1.46 -0.81 3.84
N GLN A 13 1.19 -1.63 2.82
CA GLN A 13 0.27 -1.32 1.72
C GLN A 13 -1.16 -1.78 2.05
N SER A 14 -2.17 -1.13 1.49
CA SER A 14 -3.58 -1.55 1.58
C SER A 14 -4.05 -2.36 0.36
N PHE A 15 -3.17 -2.48 -0.64
CA PHE A 15 -3.42 -3.11 -1.93
C PHE A 15 -2.23 -4.00 -2.29
N LEU A 16 -2.49 -5.16 -2.90
CA LEU A 16 -1.47 -6.08 -3.43
C LEU A 16 -1.74 -6.27 -4.93
N SER A 17 -0.71 -6.27 -5.79
CA SER A 17 -0.96 -6.50 -7.21
C SER A 17 -1.55 -7.90 -7.45
N PRO A 18 -2.45 -8.08 -8.45
CA PRO A 18 -3.12 -9.36 -8.66
C PRO A 18 -2.14 -10.52 -8.95
N GLU A 19 -1.00 -10.26 -9.57
CA GLU A 19 0.04 -11.27 -9.82
C GLU A 19 0.61 -11.82 -8.51
N LYS A 20 0.83 -10.94 -7.51
CA LYS A 20 1.27 -11.32 -6.16
C LYS A 20 0.11 -11.97 -5.38
N ALA A 21 -1.11 -11.46 -5.53
CA ALA A 21 -2.30 -12.00 -4.85
C ALA A 21 -2.60 -13.46 -5.26
N ILE A 22 -2.47 -13.81 -6.55
CA ILE A 22 -2.66 -15.18 -7.05
C ILE A 22 -1.71 -16.17 -6.37
N LYS A 23 -0.49 -15.75 -6.04
CA LYS A 23 0.50 -16.59 -5.37
C LYS A 23 0.20 -16.77 -3.88
N VAL A 24 -0.33 -15.73 -3.21
CA VAL A 24 -0.55 -15.75 -1.76
C VAL A 24 -1.91 -16.30 -1.33
N LEU A 25 -2.99 -15.89 -2.00
CA LEU A 25 -4.36 -16.23 -1.58
C LEU A 25 -4.62 -17.76 -1.45
N PRO A 26 -4.02 -18.64 -2.26
CA PRO A 26 -4.12 -20.09 -2.07
C PRO A 26 -3.42 -20.60 -0.80
N LEU A 27 -2.37 -19.92 -0.33
CA LEU A 27 -1.53 -20.33 0.79
C LEU A 27 -2.07 -19.92 2.16
N VAL A 28 -2.98 -18.95 2.18
CA VAL A 28 -3.51 -18.36 3.43
C VAL A 28 -5.00 -18.61 3.56
N PHE A 29 -5.47 -18.71 4.80
CA PHE A 29 -6.91 -18.81 5.06
C PHE A 29 -7.58 -17.42 4.87
N LYS A 30 -7.02 -16.38 5.48
CA LYS A 30 -7.45 -14.99 5.30
C LYS A 30 -6.27 -14.01 5.13
N MET A 31 -6.41 -13.08 4.20
CA MET A 31 -5.59 -11.88 4.08
C MET A 31 -6.36 -10.69 4.68
N VAL A 32 -5.69 -9.89 5.49
CA VAL A 32 -6.23 -8.69 6.12
C VAL A 32 -5.67 -7.48 5.40
N LEU A 33 -6.56 -6.61 4.92
CA LEU A 33 -6.20 -5.33 4.28
C LEU A 33 -6.71 -4.17 5.14
N LEU A 34 -5.96 -3.08 5.21
CA LEU A 34 -6.46 -1.83 5.81
C LEU A 34 -7.62 -1.28 4.98
N LYS A 35 -8.75 -0.97 5.61
CA LYS A 35 -9.87 -0.32 4.94
C LYS A 35 -9.66 1.20 4.88
N LEU A 36 -9.46 1.70 3.67
CA LEU A 36 -9.51 3.12 3.35
C LEU A 36 -10.78 3.45 2.56
N SER A 37 -10.91 4.71 2.13
CA SER A 37 -12.10 5.20 1.44
C SER A 37 -12.49 4.42 0.18
N LYS A 38 -11.51 3.94 -0.60
CA LYS A 38 -11.73 3.26 -1.89
C LYS A 38 -11.19 1.82 -1.95
N THR A 39 -10.62 1.30 -0.86
CA THR A 39 -9.96 -0.03 -0.86
C THR A 39 -10.90 -1.14 -1.35
N GLU A 40 -12.14 -1.17 -0.88
CA GLU A 40 -13.10 -2.22 -1.23
C GLU A 40 -13.51 -2.16 -2.72
N GLU A 41 -13.70 -0.94 -3.26
CA GLU A 41 -13.98 -0.72 -4.68
C GLU A 41 -12.79 -1.16 -5.56
N LEU A 42 -11.57 -0.81 -5.14
CA LEU A 42 -10.34 -1.19 -5.83
C LEU A 42 -10.18 -2.71 -5.84
N VAL A 43 -10.35 -3.36 -4.68
CA VAL A 43 -10.28 -4.81 -4.54
C VAL A 43 -11.33 -5.50 -5.42
N GLU A 44 -12.59 -5.06 -5.44
CA GLU A 44 -13.61 -5.63 -6.33
C GLU A 44 -13.22 -5.44 -7.80
N SER A 45 -12.71 -4.27 -8.18
CA SER A 45 -12.37 -3.97 -9.57
C SER A 45 -11.22 -4.83 -10.13
N ILE A 46 -10.26 -5.19 -9.27
CA ILE A 46 -9.03 -5.88 -9.65
C ILE A 46 -9.15 -7.39 -9.43
N TYR A 47 -9.78 -7.81 -8.33
CA TYR A 47 -9.81 -9.21 -7.92
C TYR A 47 -11.06 -9.97 -8.36
N LYS A 48 -12.06 -9.30 -8.94
CA LYS A 48 -13.26 -9.98 -9.50
C LYS A 48 -12.91 -11.07 -10.53
N ASP A 49 -11.80 -10.91 -11.24
CA ASP A 49 -11.38 -11.80 -12.32
C ASP A 49 -10.38 -12.86 -11.83
N LEU A 50 -10.06 -12.89 -10.53
CA LEU A 50 -9.17 -13.90 -9.97
C LEU A 50 -9.85 -15.28 -9.92
N PRO A 51 -9.09 -16.38 -10.09
CA PRO A 51 -9.63 -17.74 -9.97
C PRO A 51 -10.23 -18.06 -8.59
N VAL A 52 -9.88 -17.28 -7.57
CA VAL A 52 -10.28 -17.49 -6.18
C VAL A 52 -11.22 -16.37 -5.76
N SER A 53 -12.37 -16.70 -5.16
CA SER A 53 -13.31 -15.73 -4.61
C SER A 53 -12.63 -14.88 -3.53
N TRP A 54 -12.32 -13.63 -3.87
CA TRP A 54 -11.60 -12.74 -2.96
C TRP A 54 -12.42 -12.44 -1.70
N LYS A 55 -13.76 -12.41 -1.79
CA LYS A 55 -14.67 -12.14 -0.66
C LYS A 55 -14.52 -13.18 0.46
N GLU A 56 -14.20 -14.42 0.09
CA GLU A 56 -13.95 -15.49 1.06
C GLU A 56 -12.54 -15.41 1.65
N LYS A 57 -11.57 -14.82 0.94
CA LYS A 57 -10.16 -14.78 1.34
C LYS A 57 -9.71 -13.48 1.98
N ILE A 58 -10.44 -12.38 1.80
CA ILE A 58 -10.05 -11.07 2.33
C ILE A 58 -10.96 -10.67 3.48
N THR A 59 -10.39 -9.98 4.46
CA THR A 59 -11.10 -9.27 5.51
C THR A 59 -10.49 -7.88 5.65
N PHE A 60 -11.31 -6.90 5.97
CA PHE A 60 -10.86 -5.53 6.13
C PHE A 60 -10.62 -5.19 7.60
N LEU A 61 -9.50 -4.51 7.87
CA LEU A 61 -9.18 -3.90 9.15
C LEU A 61 -9.70 -2.47 9.15
N GLU A 62 -10.69 -2.21 10.00
CA GLU A 62 -11.40 -0.93 10.07
C GLU A 62 -10.96 -0.12 11.28
N LEU A 63 -11.28 1.18 11.30
CA LEU A 63 -11.13 2.01 12.48
C LEU A 63 -12.14 1.59 13.56
N LYS A 64 -11.78 1.77 14.83
CA LYS A 64 -12.70 1.61 15.96
C LYS A 64 -13.91 2.53 15.76
N LYS A 65 -15.11 2.05 16.12
CA LYS A 65 -16.39 2.77 15.94
C LYS A 65 -16.44 4.15 16.61
N GLU A 66 -15.59 4.38 17.60
CA GLU A 66 -15.48 5.65 18.33
C GLU A 66 -14.83 6.76 17.48
N ILE A 67 -14.00 6.38 16.50
CA ILE A 67 -13.31 7.29 15.60
C ILE A 67 -14.23 7.62 14.44
N LYS A 68 -14.75 8.84 14.42
CA LYS A 68 -15.63 9.32 13.36
C LYS A 68 -14.81 9.95 12.24
N VAL A 69 -14.71 9.25 11.11
CA VAL A 69 -14.11 9.77 9.88
C VAL A 69 -15.21 9.99 8.85
N ASP A 70 -15.32 11.21 8.32
CA ASP A 70 -16.10 11.46 7.11
C ASP A 70 -15.26 11.05 5.88
N TRP A 71 -15.47 9.81 5.43
CA TRP A 71 -14.77 9.26 4.28
C TRP A 71 -15.03 10.05 2.99
N ASN A 72 -16.21 10.66 2.83
CA ASN A 72 -16.53 11.46 1.65
C ASN A 72 -15.74 12.77 1.65
N GLN A 73 -15.64 13.44 2.80
CA GLN A 73 -14.81 14.63 2.94
C GLN A 73 -13.33 14.28 2.71
N LEU A 74 -12.85 13.20 3.31
CA LEU A 74 -11.46 12.76 3.16
C LEU A 74 -11.11 12.45 1.70
N SER A 75 -12.00 11.78 0.95
CA SER A 75 -11.80 11.53 -0.48
C SER A 75 -11.70 12.83 -1.29
N LYS A 76 -12.52 13.85 -0.99
CA LYS A 76 -12.44 15.17 -1.66
C LYS A 76 -11.13 15.88 -1.38
N GLU A 77 -10.67 15.84 -0.14
CA GLU A 77 -9.39 16.46 0.23
C GLU A 77 -8.20 15.76 -0.40
N VAL A 78 -8.23 14.42 -0.51
CA VAL A 78 -7.23 13.66 -1.29
C VAL A 78 -7.21 14.13 -2.75
N GLU A 79 -8.38 14.30 -3.39
CA GLU A 79 -8.48 14.77 -4.78
C GLU A 79 -7.96 16.20 -4.94
N ILE A 80 -8.26 17.10 -4.00
CA ILE A 80 -7.72 18.47 -3.96
C ILE A 80 -6.19 18.46 -3.87
N ILE A 81 -5.62 17.63 -2.98
CA ILE A 81 -4.17 17.51 -2.82
C ILE A 81 -3.51 16.98 -4.11
N GLU A 82 -4.13 16.00 -4.77
CA GLU A 82 -3.64 15.50 -6.06
C GLU A 82 -3.66 16.57 -7.15
N GLU A 83 -4.75 17.34 -7.24
CA GLU A 83 -4.87 18.45 -8.19
C GLU A 83 -3.79 19.51 -7.94
N TRP A 84 -3.58 19.90 -6.68
CA TRP A 84 -2.48 20.80 -6.33
C TRP A 84 -1.12 20.18 -6.68
N GLY A 85 -0.90 18.91 -6.34
CA GLY A 85 0.33 18.19 -6.68
C GLY A 85 0.59 18.13 -8.19
N LEU A 86 -0.46 18.14 -9.03
CA LEU A 86 -0.37 18.28 -10.49
C LEU A 86 0.00 19.70 -10.91
N ASN A 87 -0.65 20.69 -10.31
CA ASN A 87 -0.45 22.10 -10.61
C ASN A 87 0.93 22.61 -10.18
N PHE A 88 1.59 21.98 -9.20
CA PHE A 88 2.90 22.39 -8.66
C PHE A 88 4.12 21.66 -9.24
N ARG A 89 3.96 20.91 -10.34
CA ARG A 89 5.03 20.04 -10.87
C ARG A 89 6.20 20.77 -11.53
N THR A 90 6.02 22.02 -11.99
CA THR A 90 7.08 22.73 -12.74
C THR A 90 7.49 24.04 -12.06
N PRO A 91 8.74 24.48 -12.25
CA PRO A 91 9.18 25.79 -11.75
C PRO A 91 8.32 26.96 -12.25
N GLU A 92 7.80 26.87 -13.47
CA GLU A 92 6.93 27.89 -14.07
C GLU A 92 5.58 27.96 -13.37
N THR A 93 4.97 26.81 -13.06
CA THR A 93 3.70 26.78 -12.35
C THR A 93 3.88 27.20 -10.88
N LEU A 94 4.95 26.77 -10.22
CA LEU A 94 5.33 27.26 -8.90
C LEU A 94 5.48 28.79 -8.86
N LYS A 95 6.12 29.37 -9.89
CA LYS A 95 6.26 30.83 -10.00
C LYS A 95 4.91 31.53 -10.16
N TYR A 96 3.99 30.95 -10.94
CA TYR A 96 2.63 31.47 -11.09
C TYR A 96 1.87 31.44 -9.77
N PHE A 97 1.91 30.32 -9.05
CA PHE A 97 1.19 30.15 -7.80
C PHE A 97 1.82 30.86 -6.59
N SER A 98 3.08 31.29 -6.67
CA SER A 98 3.65 32.16 -5.64
C SER A 98 2.86 33.47 -5.45
N GLN A 99 2.06 33.86 -6.46
CA GLN A 99 1.15 35.00 -6.43
C GLN A 99 -0.19 34.71 -5.74
N PHE A 100 -0.54 33.43 -5.53
CA PHE A 100 -1.80 32.96 -4.93
C PHE A 100 -1.57 32.26 -3.60
N LYS A 101 -0.52 32.68 -2.88
CA LYS A 101 -0.10 32.07 -1.62
C LYS A 101 -1.24 32.00 -0.60
N GLU A 102 -2.05 33.05 -0.46
CA GLU A 102 -3.20 33.08 0.45
C GLU A 102 -4.25 32.01 0.08
N THR A 103 -4.57 31.86 -1.20
CA THR A 103 -5.52 30.82 -1.67
C THR A 103 -5.00 29.40 -1.37
N LEU A 104 -3.69 29.20 -1.47
CA LEU A 104 -3.06 27.93 -1.09
C LEU A 104 -3.16 27.69 0.42
N GLU A 105 -2.83 28.69 1.23
CA GLU A 105 -2.91 28.62 2.68
C GLU A 105 -4.35 28.35 3.14
N ASP A 106 -5.34 29.05 2.59
CA ASP A 106 -6.76 28.84 2.88
C ASP A 106 -7.25 27.44 2.49
N SER A 107 -6.83 26.95 1.32
CA SER A 107 -7.22 25.61 0.84
C SER A 107 -6.60 24.50 1.71
N LEU A 108 -5.37 24.72 2.17
CA LEU A 108 -4.65 23.79 3.01
C LEU A 108 -5.02 23.93 4.49
N GLU A 109 -5.66 25.01 4.95
CA GLU A 109 -6.00 25.20 6.37
C GLU A 109 -6.90 24.07 6.90
N SER A 110 -7.78 23.53 6.06
CA SER A 110 -8.60 22.34 6.38
C SER A 110 -7.81 21.04 6.54
N ILE A 111 -6.58 21.01 6.00
CA ILE A 111 -5.63 19.89 5.96
C ILE A 111 -4.39 20.17 6.82
N TYR A 112 -4.14 21.41 7.26
CA TYR A 112 -3.01 21.96 8.05
C TYR A 112 -3.42 23.26 8.79
N PRO A 113 -4.26 23.18 9.84
CA PRO A 113 -4.63 24.35 10.62
C PRO A 113 -3.46 24.80 11.50
N SER A 114 -3.37 26.11 11.71
CA SER A 114 -2.41 26.71 12.64
C SER A 114 -2.97 26.67 14.07
N PHE A 115 -2.41 25.79 14.90
CA PHE A 115 -2.82 25.63 16.30
C PHE A 115 -2.19 26.72 17.18
N ASN A 116 -3.01 27.50 17.90
CA ASN A 116 -2.57 28.64 18.72
C ASN A 116 -3.06 28.65 20.19
N LYS A 117 -3.68 27.59 20.76
CA LYS A 117 -4.13 27.50 22.18
C LYS A 117 -4.14 26.08 22.82
N LYS A 118 -3.57 25.99 24.03
CA LYS A 118 -2.87 24.83 24.66
C LYS A 118 -3.60 23.59 25.22
N GLU A 119 -4.93 23.50 25.34
CA GLU A 119 -5.53 22.32 26.06
C GLU A 119 -6.68 21.63 25.31
N GLU A 120 -7.54 22.36 24.58
CA GLU A 120 -8.40 21.75 23.54
C GLU A 120 -7.59 21.32 22.30
N GLU A 121 -6.31 21.70 22.26
CA GLU A 121 -5.36 21.42 21.20
C GLU A 121 -5.00 19.94 21.07
N GLU A 122 -4.85 19.19 22.16
CA GLU A 122 -4.29 17.82 22.05
C GLU A 122 -5.24 16.86 21.33
N LYS A 123 -6.53 16.90 21.67
CA LYS A 123 -7.53 16.06 21.00
C LYS A 123 -7.73 16.46 19.54
N ILE A 124 -7.79 17.76 19.25
CA ILE A 124 -7.93 18.25 17.87
C ILE A 124 -6.67 17.90 17.06
N LYS A 125 -5.49 18.02 17.68
CA LYS A 125 -4.21 17.63 17.06
C LYS A 125 -4.15 16.13 16.80
N GLU A 126 -4.64 15.29 17.70
CA GLU A 126 -4.72 13.84 17.49
C GLU A 126 -5.67 13.49 16.33
N GLU A 127 -6.90 14.04 16.31
CA GLU A 127 -7.85 13.86 15.21
C GLU A 127 -7.25 14.30 13.86
N PHE A 128 -6.49 15.39 13.89
CA PHE A 128 -5.81 15.94 12.74
C PHE A 128 -4.63 15.07 12.25
N GLU A 129 -3.81 14.55 13.16
CA GLU A 129 -2.73 13.60 12.82
C GLU A 129 -3.31 12.30 12.25
N ILE A 130 -4.43 11.79 12.79
CA ILE A 130 -5.15 10.65 12.23
C ILE A 130 -5.61 10.97 10.80
N LYS A 131 -6.24 12.12 10.59
CA LYS A 131 -6.70 12.56 9.27
C LYS A 131 -5.56 12.64 8.26
N ARG A 132 -4.43 13.25 8.64
CA ARG A 132 -3.22 13.32 7.80
C ARG A 132 -2.67 11.94 7.46
N ALA A 133 -2.58 11.05 8.44
CA ALA A 133 -2.13 9.68 8.23
C ALA A 133 -3.06 8.93 7.25
N LEU A 134 -4.38 9.09 7.39
CA LEU A 134 -5.36 8.51 6.46
C LEU A 134 -5.25 9.08 5.05
N ILE A 135 -5.08 10.40 4.89
CA ILE A 135 -4.84 11.05 3.59
C ILE A 135 -3.59 10.47 2.94
N LEU A 136 -2.49 10.34 3.69
CA LEU A 136 -1.23 9.79 3.20
C LEU A 136 -1.41 8.36 2.69
N LEU A 137 -2.10 7.52 3.45
CA LEU A 137 -2.37 6.14 3.06
C LEU A 137 -3.34 6.04 1.86
N CYS A 138 -4.32 6.94 1.75
CA CYS A 138 -5.20 7.01 0.58
C CYS A 138 -4.44 7.43 -0.70
N LEU A 139 -3.53 8.40 -0.59
CA LEU A 139 -2.65 8.81 -1.70
C LEU A 139 -1.71 7.66 -2.10
N ALA A 140 -1.17 6.95 -1.12
CA ALA A 140 -0.33 5.78 -1.32
C ALA A 140 -1.09 4.65 -2.05
N GLU A 141 -2.31 4.32 -1.62
CA GLU A 141 -3.17 3.33 -2.27
C GLU A 141 -3.50 3.71 -3.72
N LYS A 142 -3.85 4.98 -3.96
CA LYS A 142 -4.08 5.49 -5.31
C LYS A 142 -2.83 5.38 -6.18
N LEU A 143 -1.66 5.73 -5.65
CA LEU A 143 -0.40 5.64 -6.38
C LEU A 143 -0.11 4.19 -6.77
N ASP A 144 -0.21 3.26 -5.82
CA ASP A 144 0.04 1.83 -6.07
C ASP A 144 -0.91 1.29 -7.14
N PHE A 145 -2.19 1.65 -7.08
CA PHE A 145 -3.19 1.27 -8.08
C PHE A 145 -2.87 1.86 -9.47
N ARG A 146 -2.52 3.15 -9.55
CA ARG A 146 -2.17 3.80 -10.83
C ARG A 146 -0.91 3.21 -11.44
N LEU A 147 0.10 2.90 -10.63
CA LEU A 147 1.32 2.24 -11.11
C LEU A 147 0.99 0.86 -11.69
N TYR A 148 0.13 0.09 -11.00
CA TYR A 148 -0.38 -1.18 -11.53
C TYR A 148 -1.15 -1.00 -12.85
N GLU A 149 -2.05 -0.02 -12.98
CA GLU A 149 -2.78 0.24 -14.23
C GLU A 149 -1.84 0.59 -15.39
N VAL A 150 -0.80 1.39 -15.12
CA VAL A 150 0.22 1.75 -16.10
C VAL A 150 1.01 0.51 -16.52
N GLU A 151 1.49 -0.30 -15.56
CA GLU A 151 2.22 -1.53 -15.85
C GLU A 151 1.39 -2.50 -16.69
N LYS A 152 0.12 -2.71 -16.33
CA LYS A 152 -0.81 -3.53 -17.09
C LYS A 152 -0.98 -3.01 -18.52
N SER A 153 -1.17 -1.71 -18.69
CA SER A 153 -1.37 -1.09 -20.00
C SER A 153 -0.11 -1.20 -20.87
N LEU A 154 1.09 -1.07 -20.29
CA LEU A 154 2.35 -1.26 -20.98
C LEU A 154 2.53 -2.71 -21.44
N LYS A 155 2.25 -3.69 -20.57
CA LYS A 155 2.26 -5.13 -20.92
C LYS A 155 1.27 -5.46 -22.05
N GLU A 156 0.06 -4.89 -22.01
CA GLU A 156 -0.93 -5.06 -23.08
C GLU A 156 -0.48 -4.43 -24.41
N MET A 157 0.15 -3.25 -24.36
CA MET A 157 0.71 -2.59 -25.54
C MET A 157 1.85 -3.41 -26.15
N GLU A 158 2.76 -3.91 -25.33
CA GLU A 158 3.85 -4.78 -25.77
C GLU A 158 3.34 -6.08 -26.41
N SER A 159 2.35 -6.72 -25.78
CA SER A 159 1.73 -7.93 -26.33
C SER A 159 1.07 -7.67 -27.69
N LYS A 160 0.32 -6.58 -27.84
CA LYS A 160 -0.28 -6.19 -29.13
C LYS A 160 0.78 -5.85 -30.18
N TYR A 161 1.86 -5.18 -29.80
CA TYR A 161 2.97 -4.89 -30.71
C TYR A 161 3.62 -6.18 -31.21
N ASN A 162 3.90 -7.14 -30.31
CA ASN A 162 4.47 -8.44 -30.67
C ASN A 162 3.52 -9.23 -31.60
N GLN A 163 2.20 -9.22 -31.34
CA GLN A 163 1.21 -9.86 -32.23
C GLN A 163 1.20 -9.24 -33.63
N ILE A 164 1.16 -7.91 -33.75
CA ILE A 164 1.20 -7.21 -35.05
C ILE A 164 2.50 -7.56 -35.78
N PHE A 165 3.61 -7.66 -35.07
CA PHE A 165 4.91 -8.01 -35.66
C PHE A 165 4.92 -9.46 -36.16
N GLU A 166 4.43 -10.42 -35.38
CA GLU A 166 4.28 -11.82 -35.80
C GLU A 166 3.35 -11.96 -37.02
N GLU A 167 2.24 -11.22 -37.06
CA GLU A 167 1.30 -11.19 -38.20
C GLU A 167 1.93 -10.55 -39.45
N LYS A 168 2.76 -9.51 -39.30
CA LYS A 168 3.45 -8.85 -40.41
C LYS A 168 4.63 -9.63 -40.98
N ILE A 169 5.30 -10.47 -40.19
CA ILE A 169 6.33 -11.40 -40.70
C ILE A 169 5.73 -12.38 -41.72
N ILE A 170 4.43 -12.70 -41.62
CA ILE A 170 3.74 -13.58 -42.57
C ILE A 170 3.44 -12.85 -43.90
N GLY A 171 3.51 -11.52 -43.95
CA GLY A 171 3.26 -10.70 -45.14
C GLY A 171 4.47 -9.87 -45.56
N GLU A 172 5.44 -10.51 -46.20
CA GLU A 172 6.46 -9.97 -47.13
C GLU A 172 6.75 -8.45 -47.07
N ASP A 173 7.28 -7.93 -45.96
CA ASP A 173 7.96 -6.62 -45.94
C ASP A 173 9.28 -6.74 -45.17
N GLU A 174 10.35 -7.06 -45.89
CA GLU A 174 11.71 -7.27 -45.37
C GLU A 174 12.34 -5.99 -44.77
N THR A 175 11.69 -4.82 -44.90
CA THR A 175 12.20 -3.54 -44.39
C THR A 175 11.77 -3.23 -42.96
N PHE A 176 10.86 -4.02 -42.37
CA PHE A 176 10.33 -3.78 -41.03
C PHE A 176 11.24 -4.42 -39.97
N GLU A 177 12.24 -3.67 -39.50
CA GLU A 177 13.10 -4.11 -38.40
C GLU A 177 12.32 -4.13 -37.08
N ARG A 178 12.40 -5.24 -36.34
CA ARG A 178 11.91 -5.30 -34.96
C ARG A 178 12.64 -4.22 -34.17
N ILE A 179 11.90 -3.37 -33.45
CA ILE A 179 12.51 -2.57 -32.38
C ILE A 179 13.06 -3.58 -31.35
N LEU A 180 14.36 -3.88 -31.45
CA LEU A 180 15.06 -4.83 -30.58
C LEU A 180 15.31 -4.23 -29.19
N ASP A 181 15.47 -2.90 -29.15
CA ASP A 181 15.59 -2.12 -27.93
C ASP A 181 14.59 -0.97 -28.00
N VAL A 182 13.41 -1.16 -27.41
CA VAL A 182 12.77 0.00 -26.80
C VAL A 182 13.73 0.36 -25.68
N LYS A 183 14.53 1.43 -25.84
CA LYS A 183 15.17 2.06 -24.69
C LYS A 183 14.02 2.45 -23.79
N GLU A 184 13.65 1.57 -22.87
CA GLU A 184 12.56 1.80 -21.95
C GLU A 184 12.88 3.15 -21.31
N PRO A 185 12.07 4.19 -21.56
CA PRO A 185 12.34 5.46 -20.95
C PRO A 185 12.12 5.24 -19.46
N LEU A 186 13.20 5.16 -18.69
CA LEU A 186 13.16 5.25 -17.23
C LEU A 186 12.39 4.11 -16.53
N ALA A 187 12.25 2.93 -17.15
CA ALA A 187 11.58 1.78 -16.54
C ALA A 187 12.26 1.29 -15.26
N SER A 188 13.58 1.49 -15.11
CA SER A 188 14.29 1.15 -13.88
C SER A 188 13.69 1.82 -12.62
N TYR A 189 13.00 2.95 -12.76
CA TYR A 189 12.32 3.64 -11.65
C TYR A 189 10.90 3.13 -11.39
N LEU A 190 10.26 2.50 -12.37
CA LEU A 190 8.96 1.81 -12.21
C LEU A 190 9.16 0.39 -11.66
N PHE A 191 10.35 -0.18 -11.88
CA PHE A 191 10.74 -1.53 -11.46
C PHE A 191 11.62 -1.58 -10.21
N GLU A 192 11.90 -0.44 -9.55
CA GLU A 192 12.34 -0.52 -8.16
C GLU A 192 11.16 -1.11 -7.36
N GLU A 193 11.30 -2.36 -6.94
CA GLU A 193 10.35 -3.16 -6.14
C GLU A 193 9.99 -2.54 -4.78
N GLU A 194 10.47 -1.33 -4.50
CA GLU A 194 10.26 -0.63 -3.24
C GLU A 194 9.02 0.27 -3.32
N LEU A 195 8.15 0.15 -2.32
CA LEU A 195 7.00 1.03 -2.16
C LEU A 195 7.45 2.49 -2.05
N PRO A 196 6.95 3.39 -2.91
CA PRO A 196 7.29 4.80 -2.84
C PRO A 196 6.97 5.39 -1.46
N ASN A 197 7.93 6.12 -0.88
CA ASN A 197 7.79 6.76 0.44
C ASN A 197 7.51 5.77 1.59
N LEU A 198 8.13 4.57 1.57
CA LEU A 198 7.96 3.53 2.58
C LEU A 198 7.97 4.05 4.03
N ASP A 199 8.94 4.89 4.39
CA ASP A 199 9.09 5.40 5.76
C ASP A 199 7.89 6.27 6.20
N LEU A 200 7.32 7.05 5.26
CA LEU A 200 6.11 7.84 5.51
C LEU A 200 4.86 6.95 5.66
N ARG A 201 4.77 5.87 4.88
CA ARG A 201 3.68 4.90 5.00
C ARG A 201 3.72 4.20 6.35
N ILE A 202 4.90 3.74 6.77
CA ILE A 202 5.13 3.13 8.09
C ILE A 202 4.75 4.11 9.20
N PHE A 203 5.16 5.38 9.09
CA PHE A 203 4.80 6.41 10.06
C PHE A 203 3.27 6.61 10.15
N ALA A 204 2.59 6.73 9.02
CA ALA A 204 1.12 6.85 8.99
C ALA A 204 0.46 5.62 9.62
N TRP A 205 0.95 4.41 9.33
CA TRP A 205 0.48 3.16 9.95
C TRP A 205 0.64 3.15 11.47
N LYS A 206 1.76 3.63 12.00
CA LYS A 206 1.97 3.74 13.47
C LYS A 206 0.95 4.66 14.13
N ILE A 207 0.54 5.73 13.44
CA ILE A 207 -0.51 6.63 13.92
C ILE A 207 -1.85 5.91 13.88
N ILE A 208 -2.31 5.49 12.69
CA ILE A 208 -3.65 4.92 12.54
C ILE A 208 -3.81 3.59 13.27
N GLY A 209 -2.74 2.80 13.42
CA GLY A 209 -2.76 1.48 14.03
C GLY A 209 -3.24 1.46 15.48
N LYS A 210 -3.05 2.57 16.20
CA LYS A 210 -3.59 2.80 17.56
C LYS A 210 -5.11 2.91 17.60
N HIS A 211 -5.71 3.21 16.45
CA HIS A 211 -7.12 3.52 16.29
C HIS A 211 -7.87 2.45 15.48
N LEU A 212 -7.19 1.39 15.04
CA LEU A 212 -7.79 0.26 14.33
C LEU A 212 -8.47 -0.73 15.29
N ASP A 213 -9.53 -1.36 14.81
CA ASP A 213 -10.26 -2.40 15.53
C ASP A 213 -9.61 -3.78 15.31
N TRP A 214 -8.72 -4.15 16.21
CA TRP A 214 -7.99 -5.42 16.17
C TRP A 214 -8.81 -6.60 16.73
N GLU A 215 -9.91 -6.35 17.45
CA GLU A 215 -10.67 -7.41 18.14
C GLU A 215 -11.22 -8.47 17.18
N PRO A 216 -11.86 -8.13 16.03
CA PRO A 216 -12.40 -9.12 15.10
C PRO A 216 -11.33 -10.00 14.44
N LEU A 217 -10.08 -9.54 14.45
CA LEU A 217 -8.98 -10.23 13.77
C LEU A 217 -8.25 -11.23 14.66
N TYR A 218 -8.52 -11.25 15.96
CA TYR A 218 -7.88 -12.18 16.90
C TYR A 218 -8.06 -13.66 16.48
N PRO A 219 -7.03 -14.52 16.63
CA PRO A 219 -5.63 -14.20 16.89
C PRO A 219 -4.89 -13.87 15.57
N LEU A 220 -4.60 -12.58 15.34
CA LEU A 220 -3.71 -12.14 14.26
C LEU A 220 -2.31 -11.97 14.84
N SER A 221 -1.33 -12.68 14.26
CA SER A 221 0.07 -12.63 14.69
C SER A 221 1.05 -12.65 13.53
N ASN A 222 0.57 -12.46 12.30
CA ASN A 222 1.40 -12.62 11.11
C ASN A 222 1.21 -11.48 10.12
N LEU A 223 2.29 -11.14 9.42
CA LEU A 223 2.38 -10.10 8.42
C LEU A 223 2.68 -10.68 7.04
N LEU A 224 2.18 -10.01 6.02
CA LEU A 224 2.57 -10.15 4.63
C LEU A 224 3.26 -8.86 4.20
N ILE A 225 4.51 -8.96 3.76
CA ILE A 225 5.31 -7.82 3.30
C ILE A 225 5.92 -8.11 1.92
N THR A 226 6.10 -7.05 1.14
CA THR A 226 6.87 -7.07 -0.13
C THR A 226 8.20 -6.36 -0.02
N GLU A 227 8.42 -5.61 1.07
CA GLU A 227 9.53 -4.68 1.18
C GLU A 227 10.76 -5.30 1.84
N LYS A 228 11.81 -5.52 1.06
CA LYS A 228 13.07 -6.08 1.57
C LYS A 228 13.71 -5.19 2.63
N LYS A 229 13.73 -3.87 2.43
CA LYS A 229 14.26 -2.90 3.41
C LYS A 229 13.60 -3.05 4.77
N LEU A 230 12.29 -3.29 4.81
CA LEU A 230 11.55 -3.48 6.05
C LEU A 230 11.95 -4.79 6.76
N LEU A 231 12.10 -5.88 6.00
CA LEU A 231 12.54 -7.17 6.53
C LEU A 231 13.94 -7.06 7.16
N GLU A 232 14.89 -6.45 6.46
CA GLU A 232 16.27 -6.30 6.96
C GLU A 232 16.32 -5.42 8.22
N ASN A 233 15.58 -4.30 8.24
CA ASN A 233 15.46 -3.46 9.43
C ASN A 233 14.94 -4.23 10.66
N TRP A 234 14.02 -5.19 10.47
CA TRP A 234 13.54 -6.03 11.57
C TRP A 234 14.54 -7.11 11.96
N LYS A 235 15.27 -7.70 11.01
CA LYS A 235 16.34 -8.67 11.29
C LYS A 235 17.48 -8.06 12.13
N GLU A 236 17.76 -6.77 11.95
CA GLU A 236 18.74 -6.04 12.77
C GLU A 236 18.26 -5.78 14.21
N LYS A 237 16.94 -5.64 14.40
CA LYS A 237 16.35 -5.26 15.71
C LYS A 237 15.93 -6.45 16.56
N PHE A 238 15.49 -7.54 15.94
CA PHE A 238 14.81 -8.64 16.62
C PHE A 238 15.47 -9.98 16.31
N ALA A 239 15.46 -10.89 17.28
CA ALA A 239 15.86 -12.28 17.02
C ALA A 239 14.83 -12.96 16.12
N PHE A 240 15.28 -13.75 15.13
CA PHE A 240 14.40 -14.40 14.17
C PHE A 240 14.91 -15.78 13.75
N GLU A 241 13.99 -16.60 13.26
CA GLU A 241 14.26 -17.92 12.66
C GLU A 241 13.63 -17.96 11.26
N LYS A 242 14.37 -18.46 10.26
CA LYS A 242 13.82 -18.70 8.91
C LYS A 242 13.25 -20.12 8.89
N GLU A 243 11.94 -20.26 8.83
CA GLU A 243 11.29 -21.57 8.94
C GLU A 243 11.14 -22.27 7.59
N THR A 244 10.84 -21.56 6.50
CA THR A 244 10.52 -22.21 5.22
C THR A 244 10.78 -21.28 4.02
N SER A 245 11.29 -21.86 2.93
CA SER A 245 11.18 -21.27 1.59
C SER A 245 10.17 -22.14 0.81
N LEU A 246 9.06 -21.54 0.38
CA LEU A 246 8.00 -22.31 -0.27
C LEU A 246 8.33 -22.54 -1.75
N ASN A 247 8.82 -21.52 -2.46
CA ASN A 247 9.13 -21.59 -3.90
C ASN A 247 10.21 -20.59 -4.36
N GLY A 248 11.18 -20.23 -3.50
CA GLY A 248 12.24 -19.25 -3.84
C GLY A 248 11.78 -17.79 -3.89
N GLU A 249 10.52 -17.54 -4.26
CA GLU A 249 9.87 -16.22 -4.29
C GLU A 249 9.16 -15.86 -2.97
N ILE A 250 8.92 -16.86 -2.11
CA ILE A 250 8.17 -16.69 -0.86
C ILE A 250 8.96 -17.31 0.29
N GLU A 251 9.21 -16.49 1.30
CA GLU A 251 9.98 -16.86 2.49
C GLU A 251 9.18 -16.58 3.75
N PHE A 252 9.20 -17.51 4.71
CA PHE A 252 8.56 -17.32 6.01
C PHE A 252 9.61 -17.20 7.11
N TYR A 253 9.49 -16.11 7.87
CA TYR A 253 10.33 -15.77 8.99
C TYR A 253 9.49 -15.72 10.27
N LYS A 254 10.08 -16.16 11.38
CA LYS A 254 9.46 -16.07 12.69
C LYS A 254 10.30 -15.20 13.60
N PHE A 255 9.77 -14.03 13.93
CA PHE A 255 10.42 -13.06 14.81
C PHE A 255 10.00 -13.30 16.26
N LYS A 256 10.97 -13.29 17.18
CA LYS A 256 10.78 -13.38 18.63
C LYS A 256 10.39 -12.03 19.22
N ALA A 257 9.36 -11.44 18.64
CA ALA A 257 8.76 -10.19 19.07
C ALA A 257 7.25 -10.22 18.77
N PRO A 258 6.40 -9.66 19.65
CA PRO A 258 4.96 -9.56 19.42
C PRO A 258 4.66 -8.60 18.27
N LEU A 259 3.49 -8.78 17.65
CA LEU A 259 3.05 -7.99 16.50
C LEU A 259 2.97 -6.49 16.82
N SER A 260 2.57 -6.15 18.05
CA SER A 260 2.56 -4.80 18.60
C SER A 260 3.94 -4.13 18.55
N GLU A 261 4.99 -4.86 18.89
CA GLU A 261 6.37 -4.36 18.89
C GLU A 261 6.89 -4.20 17.45
N ILE A 262 6.62 -5.19 16.58
CA ILE A 262 7.01 -5.14 15.15
C ILE A 262 6.37 -3.94 14.44
N LEU A 263 5.09 -3.67 14.72
CA LEU A 263 4.34 -2.55 14.13
C LEU A 263 4.51 -1.23 14.90
N GLU A 264 5.19 -1.25 16.06
CA GLU A 264 5.32 -0.13 16.99
C GLU A 264 3.96 0.48 17.41
N ILE A 265 2.98 -0.39 17.66
CA ILE A 265 1.63 -0.06 18.15
C ILE A 265 1.51 -0.49 19.61
N PRO A 266 0.94 0.33 20.51
CA PRO A 266 0.78 -0.01 21.92
C PRO A 266 0.01 -1.33 22.12
N GLU A 267 0.56 -2.21 22.98
CA GLU A 267 0.02 -3.56 23.25
C GLU A 267 -1.44 -3.58 23.72
N ASN A 268 -1.86 -2.53 24.43
CA ASN A 268 -3.24 -2.40 24.92
C ASN A 268 -4.30 -2.33 23.79
N ASN A 269 -3.89 -2.18 22.53
CA ASN A 269 -4.77 -2.27 21.37
C ASN A 269 -5.06 -3.70 20.92
N PHE A 270 -4.32 -4.69 21.43
CA PHE A 270 -4.45 -6.10 21.06
C PHE A 270 -5.07 -6.88 22.22
N LEU A 271 -6.05 -7.75 21.93
CA LEU A 271 -6.72 -8.57 22.95
C LEU A 271 -5.76 -9.51 23.71
N LYS A 272 -4.79 -10.08 22.98
CA LYS A 272 -3.69 -10.88 23.54
C LYS A 272 -2.55 -10.95 22.53
N ALA A 273 -1.37 -10.50 22.92
CA ALA A 273 -0.19 -10.56 22.07
C ALA A 273 0.38 -11.99 22.04
N SER A 274 0.56 -12.53 20.84
CA SER A 274 1.49 -13.65 20.64
C SER A 274 2.91 -13.14 20.95
N PRO A 275 3.77 -13.91 21.64
CA PRO A 275 5.16 -13.50 21.87
C PRO A 275 5.99 -13.47 20.59
N GLU A 276 5.47 -14.03 19.50
CA GLU A 276 6.15 -14.19 18.23
C GLU A 276 5.28 -13.69 17.08
N THR A 277 5.93 -13.15 16.05
CA THR A 277 5.30 -12.67 14.82
C THR A 277 5.82 -13.43 13.62
N GLY A 278 4.92 -14.03 12.85
CA GLY A 278 5.25 -14.61 11.55
C GLY A 278 5.29 -13.54 10.47
N VAL A 279 6.29 -13.56 9.61
CA VAL A 279 6.43 -12.63 8.49
C VAL A 279 6.59 -13.43 7.21
N LEU A 280 5.58 -13.37 6.36
CA LEU A 280 5.63 -13.88 5.00
C LEU A 280 6.18 -12.78 4.10
N PHE A 281 7.38 -12.98 3.56
CA PHE A 281 8.03 -12.06 2.64
C PHE A 281 7.90 -12.58 1.21
N LEU A 282 7.49 -11.68 0.32
CA LEU A 282 7.43 -11.90 -1.12
C LEU A 282 8.64 -11.26 -1.79
N SER A 283 9.63 -12.08 -2.18
CA SER A 283 10.74 -11.66 -3.01
C SER A 283 10.37 -11.89 -4.48
N PHE A 284 9.99 -10.82 -5.17
CA PHE A 284 9.89 -10.80 -6.63
C PHE A 284 10.99 -9.92 -7.14
#